data_AF-A0A8I1LXP3-F1
#
_entry.id   AF-A0A8I1LXP3-F1
#
_cell.length_a   1.000
_cell.length_b   1.000
_cell.length_c   1.000
_cell.angle_alpha   90.00
_cell.angle_beta   90.00
_cell.angle_gamma   90.00
#
_symmetry.space_group_name_H-M   'P 1'
#
loop_
_entity.id
_entity.type
_entity.pdbx_description
1 polymer ?
#
loop_
_entity_poly.entity_id
_entity_poly.type
_entity_poly.pdbx_seq_one_letter_code
_entity_poly.pdbx_strand_id
1 'polypeptide(L)'
;MMDATARLMDMFGSGKKLDASIISAYTDVVAQYGTVEDAWELYRLFVEDPHHYIRGVLLQPIMRCGDVTLAQDMYERYVRNQASPEHIPDGVLYVLGYLGYVEAAADLVALVNGPYGAVSVDACLGLVHLPCEPYREKLAGELEKVLDQHLFNEFLPLLSFKCTTEDMVPRLVHWGKRHASVDCNAGIIAGIALFGEEQRDTIRSILWNPLWEAHGTATGSCVWSYIAMQHVGLTFRELIQDIKSCDVSKAGVQDLEYRLEVLYEMLELKLSYTARPIRFARCNEESFGQLYSDLFSWSTEHKDDSMIGWMNDNLGYKHRLLEQYDELRKRVEIKMIHEIELEHVQKRKLIVSGNKNF
;
A
#
# COMPACT_ATOMS: atom_id res chain seq x y z
N MET A 1 -15.52 21.08 -8.14
CA MET A 1 -15.57 19.69 -8.64
C MET A 1 -14.69 19.52 -9.87
N MET A 2 -13.93 18.43 -9.94
CA MET A 2 -13.04 18.07 -11.05
C MET A 2 -13.80 17.42 -12.22
N ASP A 3 -13.28 17.59 -13.45
CA ASP A 3 -13.79 16.89 -14.64
C ASP A 3 -13.74 15.36 -14.48
N ALA A 4 -12.72 14.83 -13.79
CA ALA A 4 -12.60 13.40 -13.50
C ALA A 4 -13.78 12.88 -12.66
N THR A 5 -14.20 13.64 -11.65
CA THR A 5 -15.37 13.33 -10.81
C THR A 5 -16.64 13.33 -11.65
N ALA A 6 -16.85 14.35 -12.48
CA ALA A 6 -18.00 14.42 -13.37
C ALA A 6 -18.05 13.23 -14.35
N ARG A 7 -16.90 12.82 -14.90
CA ARG A 7 -16.81 11.63 -15.76
C ARG A 7 -17.19 10.34 -15.04
N LEU A 8 -16.76 10.18 -13.79
CA LEU A 8 -17.18 9.05 -12.96
C LEU A 8 -18.71 9.05 -12.79
N MET A 9 -19.31 10.18 -12.42
CA MET A 9 -20.76 10.33 -12.26
C MET A 9 -21.51 9.96 -13.55
N ASP A 10 -21.07 10.46 -14.70
CA ASP A 10 -21.65 10.13 -16.01
C ASP A 10 -21.56 8.63 -16.31
N MET A 11 -20.40 8.00 -16.04
CA MET A 11 -20.21 6.57 -16.28
C MET A 11 -21.17 5.74 -15.44
N PHE A 12 -21.27 6.02 -14.14
CA PHE A 12 -22.18 5.32 -13.22
C PHE A 12 -23.66 5.55 -13.54
N GLY A 13 -24.03 6.75 -14.00
CA GLY A 13 -25.40 7.07 -14.41
C GLY A 13 -25.80 6.54 -15.80
N SER A 14 -24.83 6.12 -16.63
CA SER A 14 -25.10 5.75 -18.03
C SER A 14 -25.79 4.41 -18.25
N GLY A 15 -25.88 3.56 -17.22
CA GLY A 15 -26.41 2.19 -17.31
C GLY A 15 -25.56 1.24 -18.17
N LYS A 16 -24.37 1.67 -18.62
CA LYS A 16 -23.43 0.83 -19.38
C LYS A 16 -22.58 -0.02 -18.44
N LYS A 17 -22.06 -1.13 -18.97
CA LYS A 17 -21.06 -1.95 -18.26
C LYS A 17 -19.84 -1.09 -17.92
N LEU A 18 -19.49 -1.07 -16.64
CA LEU A 18 -18.33 -0.36 -16.12
C LEU A 18 -17.06 -1.21 -16.27
N ASP A 19 -15.97 -0.57 -16.66
CA ASP A 19 -14.64 -1.17 -16.72
C ASP A 19 -13.86 -0.73 -15.48
N ALA A 20 -13.44 -1.71 -14.65
CA ALA A 20 -12.81 -1.43 -13.37
C ALA A 20 -11.48 -0.67 -13.52
N SER A 21 -10.72 -0.94 -14.57
CA SER A 21 -9.44 -0.29 -14.83
C SER A 21 -9.64 1.18 -15.22
N ILE A 22 -10.67 1.47 -16.03
CA ILE A 22 -11.02 2.86 -16.38
C ILE A 22 -11.50 3.62 -15.15
N ILE A 23 -12.38 3.01 -14.35
CA ILE A 23 -12.87 3.64 -13.11
C ILE A 23 -11.70 3.90 -12.16
N SER A 24 -10.83 2.90 -11.94
CA SER A 24 -9.65 3.03 -11.07
C SER A 24 -8.74 4.18 -11.52
N ALA A 25 -8.52 4.34 -12.83
CA ALA A 25 -7.68 5.42 -13.35
C ALA A 25 -8.26 6.81 -13.02
N TYR A 26 -9.58 6.98 -13.11
CA TYR A 26 -10.22 8.24 -12.72
C TYR A 26 -10.23 8.45 -11.20
N THR A 27 -10.49 7.39 -10.40
CA THR A 27 -10.47 7.50 -8.94
C THR A 27 -9.08 7.87 -8.42
N ASP A 28 -8.02 7.33 -9.02
CA ASP A 28 -6.64 7.65 -8.66
C ASP A 28 -6.32 9.13 -8.89
N VAL A 29 -6.79 9.70 -10.01
CA VAL A 29 -6.66 11.12 -10.32
C VAL A 29 -7.41 11.97 -9.30
N VAL A 30 -8.65 11.60 -8.97
CA VAL A 30 -9.44 12.33 -7.95
C VAL A 30 -8.76 12.23 -6.58
N ALA A 31 -8.25 11.07 -6.19
CA ALA A 31 -7.59 10.90 -4.90
C ALA A 31 -6.27 11.67 -4.75
N GLN A 32 -5.62 11.98 -5.88
CA GLN A 32 -4.39 12.74 -5.89
C GLN A 32 -4.64 14.27 -5.92
N TYR A 33 -5.69 14.72 -6.62
CA TYR A 33 -5.89 16.14 -6.93
C TYR A 33 -7.26 16.71 -6.55
N GLY A 34 -8.15 15.87 -6.04
CA GLY A 34 -9.53 16.21 -5.72
C GLY A 34 -9.68 16.99 -4.42
N THR A 35 -10.91 17.41 -4.20
CA THR A 35 -11.33 18.24 -3.08
C THR A 35 -12.38 17.53 -2.23
N VAL A 36 -12.70 18.10 -1.07
CA VAL A 36 -13.81 17.63 -0.22
C VAL A 36 -15.13 17.56 -1.00
N GLU A 37 -15.39 18.51 -1.90
CA GLU A 37 -16.57 18.47 -2.77
C GLU A 37 -16.60 17.21 -3.64
N ASP A 38 -15.46 16.83 -4.24
CA ASP A 38 -15.35 15.62 -5.04
C ASP A 38 -15.62 14.35 -4.21
N ALA A 39 -15.10 14.30 -2.99
CA ALA A 39 -15.36 13.19 -2.07
C ALA A 39 -16.86 13.04 -1.74
N TRP A 40 -17.56 14.14 -1.50
CA TRP A 40 -19.01 14.11 -1.23
C TRP A 40 -19.82 13.64 -2.43
N GLU A 41 -19.47 14.02 -3.66
CA GLU A 41 -20.15 13.50 -4.87
C GLU A 41 -19.91 12.01 -5.06
N LEU A 42 -18.67 11.54 -4.90
CA LEU A 42 -18.35 10.12 -4.99
C LEU A 42 -19.00 9.31 -3.86
N TYR A 43 -19.15 9.89 -2.67
CA TYR A 43 -19.88 9.26 -1.57
C TYR A 43 -21.37 9.09 -1.89
N ARG A 44 -22.02 10.07 -2.55
CA ARG A 44 -23.41 9.91 -3.01
C ARG A 44 -23.56 8.74 -3.96
N LEU A 45 -22.62 8.58 -4.91
CA LEU A 45 -22.59 7.43 -5.81
C LEU A 45 -22.38 6.10 -5.07
N PHE A 46 -21.54 6.09 -4.03
CA PHE A 46 -21.34 4.90 -3.18
C PHE A 46 -22.63 4.49 -2.46
N VAL A 47 -23.36 5.47 -1.90
CA VAL A 47 -24.59 5.23 -1.14
C VAL A 47 -25.71 4.58 -1.96
N GLU A 48 -25.71 4.75 -3.29
CA GLU A 48 -26.71 4.13 -4.17
C GLU A 48 -26.65 2.60 -4.17
N ASP A 49 -25.47 2.00 -4.05
CA ASP A 49 -25.28 0.55 -4.10
C ASP A 49 -24.01 0.09 -3.35
N PRO A 50 -23.94 0.29 -2.02
CA PRO A 50 -22.70 0.24 -1.25
C PRO A 50 -22.05 -1.16 -1.19
N HIS A 51 -22.81 -2.23 -1.47
CA HIS A 51 -22.31 -3.61 -1.48
C HIS A 51 -21.82 -4.07 -2.85
N HIS A 52 -22.00 -3.28 -3.90
CA HIS A 52 -21.51 -3.65 -5.22
C HIS A 52 -19.99 -3.46 -5.30
N TYR A 53 -19.26 -4.51 -5.70
CA TYR A 53 -17.79 -4.54 -5.68
C TYR A 53 -17.14 -3.31 -6.34
N ILE A 54 -17.67 -2.84 -7.48
CA ILE A 54 -17.13 -1.66 -8.17
C ILE A 54 -17.31 -0.35 -7.38
N ARG A 55 -18.25 -0.25 -6.43
CA ARG A 55 -18.40 0.94 -5.58
C ARG A 55 -17.29 1.03 -4.54
N GLY A 56 -16.69 -0.10 -4.16
CA GLY A 56 -15.53 -0.13 -3.26
C GLY A 56 -14.36 0.71 -3.76
N VAL A 57 -14.16 0.82 -5.09
CA VAL A 57 -13.07 1.64 -5.67
C VAL A 57 -13.26 3.15 -5.43
N LEU A 58 -14.49 3.60 -5.13
CA LEU A 58 -14.79 4.99 -4.81
C LEU A 58 -14.31 5.36 -3.40
N LEU A 59 -14.08 4.38 -2.52
CA LEU A 59 -13.66 4.65 -1.16
C LEU A 59 -12.27 5.29 -1.10
N GLN A 60 -11.36 4.94 -2.01
CA GLN A 60 -10.00 5.50 -2.01
C GLN A 60 -9.97 7.03 -2.20
N PRO A 61 -10.65 7.64 -3.20
CA PRO A 61 -10.74 9.09 -3.28
C PRO A 61 -11.59 9.71 -2.16
N ILE A 62 -12.65 9.04 -1.68
CA ILE A 62 -13.44 9.50 -0.53
C ILE A 62 -12.55 9.65 0.71
N MET A 63 -11.69 8.67 0.98
CA MET A 63 -10.76 8.69 2.10
C MET A 63 -9.69 9.78 1.96
N ARG A 64 -9.20 9.98 0.74
CA ARG A 64 -8.10 10.91 0.47
C ARG A 64 -8.53 12.38 0.48
N CYS A 65 -9.77 12.64 0.09
CA CYS A 65 -10.27 14.00 -0.10
C CYS A 65 -11.39 14.37 0.88
N GLY A 66 -12.01 13.41 1.56
CA GLY A 66 -13.14 13.62 2.47
C GLY A 66 -12.76 14.27 3.80
N ASP A 67 -13.80 14.54 4.60
CA ASP A 67 -13.69 15.15 5.92
C ASP A 67 -14.37 14.29 7.00
N VAL A 68 -14.21 14.70 8.26
CA VAL A 68 -14.81 14.00 9.40
C VAL A 68 -16.35 14.02 9.37
N THR A 69 -16.97 15.01 8.72
CA THR A 69 -18.42 15.10 8.58
C THR A 69 -18.96 14.02 7.65
N LEU A 70 -18.23 13.70 6.57
CA LEU A 70 -18.54 12.56 5.70
C LEU A 70 -18.44 11.25 6.47
N ALA A 71 -17.37 11.07 7.26
CA ALA A 71 -17.21 9.90 8.11
C ALA A 71 -18.36 9.76 9.11
N GLN A 72 -18.80 10.87 9.71
CA GLN A 72 -19.96 10.88 10.59
C GLN A 72 -21.23 10.40 9.86
N ASP A 73 -21.56 10.93 8.66
CA ASP A 73 -22.74 10.46 7.91
C ASP A 73 -22.66 8.96 7.60
N MET A 74 -21.47 8.49 7.20
CA MET A 74 -21.23 7.08 6.92
C MET A 74 -21.41 6.20 8.16
N TYR A 75 -20.94 6.65 9.33
CA TYR A 75 -21.13 5.96 10.61
C TYR A 75 -22.61 5.87 10.99
N GLU A 76 -23.34 6.98 10.92
CA GLU A 76 -24.77 7.03 11.25
C GLU A 76 -25.61 6.12 10.35
N ARG A 77 -25.20 5.98 9.08
CA ARG A 77 -25.94 5.19 8.07
C ARG A 77 -25.69 3.69 8.18
N TYR A 78 -24.44 3.29 8.43
CA TYR A 78 -24.03 1.89 8.24
C TYR A 78 -23.55 1.19 9.52
N VAL A 79 -23.12 1.93 10.55
CA VAL A 79 -22.48 1.34 11.73
C VAL A 79 -23.30 1.57 12.99
N ARG A 80 -23.82 2.78 13.22
CA ARG A 80 -24.60 3.07 14.42
C ARG A 80 -25.83 2.17 14.48
N ASN A 81 -26.02 1.54 15.65
CA ASN A 81 -27.12 0.62 15.93
C ASN A 81 -27.16 -0.62 15.03
N GLN A 82 -26.08 -0.90 14.29
CA GLN A 82 -26.02 -2.07 13.43
C GLN A 82 -25.71 -3.32 14.25
N ALA A 83 -26.67 -4.26 14.30
CA ALA A 83 -26.56 -5.44 15.15
C ALA A 83 -25.72 -6.58 14.53
N SER A 84 -25.57 -6.59 13.20
CA SER A 84 -24.83 -7.62 12.47
C SER A 84 -23.75 -7.00 11.57
N PRO A 85 -22.48 -7.45 11.65
CA PRO A 85 -21.39 -6.98 10.82
C PRO A 85 -21.62 -7.17 9.31
N GLU A 86 -22.43 -8.15 8.90
CA GLU A 86 -22.68 -8.47 7.48
C GLU A 86 -23.39 -7.35 6.70
N HIS A 87 -24.01 -6.39 7.42
CA HIS A 87 -24.67 -5.25 6.80
C HIS A 87 -23.77 -4.02 6.71
N ILE A 88 -22.57 -4.08 7.30
CA ILE A 88 -21.59 -3.01 7.17
C ILE A 88 -20.90 -3.23 5.82
N PRO A 89 -21.01 -2.30 4.86
CA PRO A 89 -20.33 -2.44 3.59
C PRO A 89 -18.81 -2.46 3.76
N ASP A 90 -18.13 -3.27 2.95
CA ASP A 90 -16.66 -3.37 2.95
C ASP A 90 -16.02 -1.99 2.76
N GLY A 91 -14.92 -1.76 3.48
CA GLY A 91 -14.14 -0.52 3.52
C GLY A 91 -14.73 0.59 4.39
N VAL A 92 -16.00 0.51 4.81
CA VAL A 92 -16.63 1.58 5.61
C VAL A 92 -15.89 1.82 6.93
N LEU A 93 -15.61 0.77 7.70
CA LEU A 93 -14.90 0.91 8.99
C LEU A 93 -13.50 1.52 8.81
N TYR A 94 -12.85 1.18 7.71
CA TYR A 94 -11.55 1.72 7.37
C TYR A 94 -11.64 3.23 7.05
N VAL A 95 -12.63 3.65 6.25
CA VAL A 95 -12.89 5.06 5.92
C VAL A 95 -13.10 5.90 7.19
N LEU A 96 -13.90 5.39 8.15
CA LEU A 96 -14.15 6.07 9.42
C LEU A 96 -12.86 6.41 10.16
N GLY A 97 -11.98 5.42 10.30
CA GLY A 97 -10.70 5.60 10.95
C GLY A 97 -9.79 6.57 10.18
N TYR A 98 -9.67 6.40 8.87
CA TYR A 98 -8.80 7.21 8.02
C TYR A 98 -9.15 8.70 8.06
N LEU A 99 -10.44 9.01 8.01
CA LEU A 99 -10.97 10.38 8.11
C LEU A 99 -10.97 10.91 9.55
N GLY A 100 -10.61 10.08 10.53
CA GLY A 100 -10.37 10.50 11.91
C GLY A 100 -11.62 10.60 12.78
N TYR A 101 -12.67 9.82 12.48
CA TYR A 101 -13.90 9.81 13.28
C TYR A 101 -13.72 8.96 14.55
N VAL A 102 -13.36 9.61 15.65
CA VAL A 102 -12.92 8.98 16.90
C VAL A 102 -14.04 8.24 17.64
N GLU A 103 -15.28 8.67 17.45
CA GLU A 103 -16.47 8.10 18.10
C GLU A 103 -16.70 6.64 17.69
N ALA A 104 -16.21 6.22 16.52
CA ALA A 104 -16.32 4.84 16.04
C ALA A 104 -15.30 3.89 16.69
N ALA A 105 -14.31 4.38 17.46
CA ALA A 105 -13.23 3.54 17.97
C ALA A 105 -13.71 2.36 18.82
N ALA A 106 -14.74 2.54 19.64
CA ALA A 106 -15.30 1.47 20.46
C ALA A 106 -15.87 0.33 19.60
N ASP A 107 -16.61 0.68 18.55
CA ASP A 107 -17.22 -0.26 17.61
C ASP A 107 -16.16 -1.00 16.80
N LEU A 108 -15.15 -0.29 16.28
CA LEU A 108 -14.03 -0.92 15.57
C LEU A 108 -13.27 -1.90 16.48
N VAL A 109 -12.99 -1.54 17.75
CA VAL A 109 -12.34 -2.43 18.72
C VAL A 109 -13.18 -3.67 19.04
N ALA A 110 -14.50 -3.60 18.94
CA ALA A 110 -15.36 -4.78 19.08
C ALA A 110 -15.26 -5.74 17.88
N LEU A 111 -14.85 -5.22 16.71
CA LEU A 111 -14.86 -5.94 15.44
C LEU A 111 -13.47 -6.47 15.00
N VAL A 112 -12.38 -6.08 15.65
CA VAL A 112 -11.01 -6.55 15.30
C VAL A 112 -10.87 -8.07 15.31
N ASN A 113 -11.63 -8.76 16.17
CA ASN A 113 -11.68 -10.22 16.27
C ASN A 113 -13.02 -10.82 15.84
N GLY A 114 -13.75 -10.13 14.97
CA GLY A 114 -14.94 -10.66 14.32
C GLY A 114 -14.64 -11.88 13.43
N PRO A 115 -15.67 -12.44 12.77
CA PRO A 115 -15.47 -13.49 11.77
C PRO A 115 -14.41 -13.09 10.75
N TYR A 116 -13.57 -14.05 10.36
CA TYR A 116 -12.52 -13.82 9.37
C TYR A 116 -13.13 -13.24 8.07
N GLY A 117 -12.63 -12.08 7.63
CA GLY A 117 -13.15 -11.37 6.46
C GLY A 117 -12.91 -9.87 6.49
N ALA A 118 -13.53 -9.15 5.54
CA ALA A 118 -13.34 -7.72 5.30
C ALA A 118 -13.57 -6.85 6.55
N VAL A 119 -14.58 -7.17 7.37
CA VAL A 119 -14.90 -6.42 8.59
C VAL A 119 -13.72 -6.33 9.56
N SER A 120 -13.04 -7.46 9.85
CA SER A 120 -11.90 -7.46 10.78
C SER A 120 -10.72 -6.67 10.20
N VAL A 121 -10.47 -6.83 8.89
CA VAL A 121 -9.43 -6.08 8.17
C VAL A 121 -9.70 -4.58 8.25
N ASP A 122 -10.92 -4.14 7.90
CA ASP A 122 -11.29 -2.74 7.89
C ASP A 122 -11.28 -2.13 9.29
N ALA A 123 -11.70 -2.88 10.30
CA ALA A 123 -11.63 -2.45 11.70
C ALA A 123 -10.17 -2.21 12.13
N CYS A 124 -9.27 -3.13 11.80
CA CYS A 124 -7.84 -2.96 12.10
C CYS A 124 -7.24 -1.78 11.35
N LEU A 125 -7.49 -1.67 10.03
CA LEU A 125 -7.02 -0.56 9.21
C LEU A 125 -7.55 0.79 9.67
N GLY A 126 -8.82 0.86 10.10
CA GLY A 126 -9.41 2.05 10.69
C GLY A 126 -8.72 2.45 12.00
N LEU A 127 -8.50 1.49 12.90
CA LEU A 127 -7.88 1.75 14.22
C LEU A 127 -6.43 2.20 14.15
N VAL A 128 -5.69 1.87 13.08
CA VAL A 128 -4.34 2.42 12.84
C VAL A 128 -4.35 3.95 12.88
N HIS A 129 -5.43 4.57 12.39
CA HIS A 129 -5.56 6.02 12.28
C HIS A 129 -6.11 6.72 13.51
N LEU A 130 -6.77 5.97 14.40
CA LEU A 130 -7.45 6.52 15.58
C LEU A 130 -6.56 6.45 16.83
N PRO A 131 -6.83 7.30 17.84
CA PRO A 131 -6.27 7.13 19.18
C PRO A 131 -6.82 5.86 19.82
N CYS A 132 -5.92 5.03 20.38
CA CYS A 132 -6.25 3.72 20.94
C CYS A 132 -5.89 3.60 22.42
N GLU A 133 -5.46 4.67 23.07
CA GLU A 133 -5.01 4.70 24.48
C GLU A 133 -6.05 4.08 25.44
N PRO A 134 -7.37 4.39 25.33
CA PRO A 134 -8.37 3.76 26.19
C PRO A 134 -8.55 2.25 25.96
N TYR A 135 -8.11 1.73 24.82
CA TYR A 135 -8.31 0.35 24.40
C TYR A 135 -7.00 -0.46 24.36
N ARG A 136 -5.88 0.15 24.78
CA ARG A 136 -4.53 -0.43 24.72
C ARG A 136 -4.45 -1.82 25.33
N GLU A 137 -4.94 -1.98 26.56
CA GLU A 137 -4.91 -3.27 27.27
C GLU A 137 -5.78 -4.33 26.58
N LYS A 138 -6.97 -3.93 26.10
CA LYS A 138 -7.87 -4.84 25.38
C LYS A 138 -7.23 -5.33 24.08
N LEU A 139 -6.68 -4.42 23.27
CA LEU A 139 -6.01 -4.77 22.01
C LEU A 139 -4.76 -5.62 22.23
N ALA A 140 -3.97 -5.32 23.26
CA ALA A 140 -2.83 -6.16 23.63
C ALA A 140 -3.29 -7.57 24.04
N GLY A 141 -4.35 -7.68 24.84
CA GLY A 141 -4.94 -8.96 25.21
C GLY A 141 -5.48 -9.75 24.01
N GLU A 142 -6.08 -9.10 23.02
CA GLU A 142 -6.50 -9.75 21.77
C GLU A 142 -5.31 -10.25 20.94
N LEU A 143 -4.22 -9.46 20.85
CA LEU A 143 -3.00 -9.86 20.15
C LEU A 143 -2.31 -11.06 20.84
N GLU A 144 -2.18 -11.04 22.16
CA GLU A 144 -1.55 -12.11 22.92
C GLU A 144 -2.28 -13.45 22.78
N LYS A 145 -3.61 -13.44 22.61
CA LYS A 145 -4.39 -14.67 22.40
C LYS A 145 -4.00 -15.39 21.11
N VAL A 146 -3.66 -14.65 20.06
CA VAL A 146 -3.43 -15.20 18.71
C VAL A 146 -1.96 -15.39 18.37
N LEU A 147 -1.05 -14.83 19.17
CA LEU A 147 0.37 -14.89 18.91
C LEU A 147 0.87 -16.35 18.82
N ASP A 148 1.77 -16.60 17.87
CA ASP A 148 2.27 -17.94 17.50
C ASP A 148 1.22 -18.94 16.97
N GLN A 149 -0.03 -18.50 16.71
CA GLN A 149 -1.02 -19.34 16.05
C GLN A 149 -0.84 -19.36 14.53
N HIS A 150 -1.23 -20.47 13.90
CA HIS A 150 -1.21 -20.63 12.45
C HIS A 150 -2.33 -19.85 11.74
N LEU A 151 -3.52 -19.79 12.36
CA LEU A 151 -4.69 -19.08 11.86
C LEU A 151 -5.07 -17.98 12.82
N PHE A 152 -5.18 -16.77 12.31
CA PHE A 152 -5.52 -15.57 13.07
C PHE A 152 -6.10 -14.53 12.12
N ASN A 153 -6.69 -13.46 12.67
CA ASN A 153 -7.09 -12.32 11.86
C ASN A 153 -5.83 -11.58 11.39
N GLU A 154 -5.50 -11.74 10.10
CA GLU A 154 -4.24 -11.32 9.48
C GLU A 154 -3.81 -9.90 9.85
N PHE A 155 -4.76 -8.98 9.99
CA PHE A 155 -4.49 -7.57 10.25
C PHE A 155 -4.47 -7.18 11.74
N LEU A 156 -4.78 -8.08 12.67
CA LEU A 156 -4.67 -7.77 14.09
C LEU A 156 -3.23 -7.39 14.51
N PRO A 157 -2.16 -8.05 14.04
CA PRO A 157 -0.78 -7.67 14.34
C PRO A 157 -0.40 -6.26 13.90
N LEU A 158 -1.12 -5.67 12.94
CA LEU A 158 -0.94 -4.28 12.52
C LEU A 158 -1.10 -3.29 13.68
N LEU A 159 -1.93 -3.64 14.67
CA LEU A 159 -2.22 -2.79 15.83
C LEU A 159 -1.17 -2.90 16.94
N SER A 160 -0.17 -3.77 16.81
CA SER A 160 0.87 -3.99 17.83
C SER A 160 1.54 -2.69 18.29
N PHE A 161 1.94 -1.81 17.36
CA PHE A 161 2.56 -0.52 17.70
C PHE A 161 1.65 0.42 18.52
N LYS A 162 0.33 0.22 18.49
CA LYS A 162 -0.64 0.99 19.30
C LYS A 162 -0.81 0.41 20.70
N CYS A 163 -0.60 -0.89 20.88
CA CYS A 163 -0.96 -1.59 22.11
C CYS A 163 0.23 -2.16 22.90
N THR A 164 1.42 -2.26 22.32
CA THR A 164 2.61 -2.85 22.96
C THR A 164 3.81 -1.90 22.93
N THR A 165 5.02 -2.42 23.17
CA THR A 165 6.31 -1.75 23.01
C THR A 165 7.18 -2.51 22.00
N GLU A 166 8.36 -1.97 21.65
CA GLU A 166 9.27 -2.52 20.64
C GLU A 166 9.78 -3.95 20.95
N ASP A 167 9.70 -4.37 22.22
CA ASP A 167 9.97 -5.75 22.65
C ASP A 167 9.06 -6.80 21.98
N MET A 168 7.95 -6.35 21.38
CA MET A 168 7.06 -7.19 20.57
C MET A 168 7.67 -7.54 19.20
N VAL A 169 8.58 -6.73 18.64
CA VAL A 169 9.09 -6.94 17.28
C VAL A 169 9.78 -8.30 17.10
N PRO A 170 10.71 -8.74 17.98
CA PRO A 170 11.30 -10.07 17.87
C PRO A 170 10.28 -11.21 17.87
N ARG A 171 9.16 -11.05 18.60
CA ARG A 171 8.06 -12.03 18.65
C ARG A 171 7.28 -12.05 17.34
N LEU A 172 6.96 -10.89 16.78
CA LEU A 172 6.33 -10.78 15.46
C LEU A 172 7.20 -11.40 14.35
N VAL A 173 8.52 -11.13 14.38
CA VAL A 173 9.48 -11.74 13.43
C VAL A 173 9.52 -13.26 13.58
N HIS A 174 9.52 -13.75 14.83
CA HIS A 174 9.47 -15.18 15.09
C HIS A 174 8.19 -15.83 14.54
N TRP A 175 7.06 -15.19 14.81
CA TRP A 175 5.74 -15.64 14.40
C TRP A 175 5.64 -15.73 12.87
N GLY A 176 5.92 -14.63 12.15
CA GLY A 176 5.82 -14.60 10.68
C GLY A 176 6.77 -15.56 9.98
N LYS A 177 7.95 -15.83 10.56
CA LYS A 177 8.94 -16.75 9.98
C LYS A 177 8.59 -18.23 10.14
N ARG A 178 7.89 -18.62 11.20
CA ARG A 178 7.78 -20.03 11.62
C ARG A 178 6.37 -20.56 11.79
N HIS A 179 5.42 -19.70 12.14
CA HIS A 179 4.12 -20.12 12.62
C HIS A 179 2.97 -19.54 11.81
N ALA A 180 3.05 -18.29 11.36
CA ALA A 180 2.02 -17.73 10.50
C ALA A 180 1.93 -18.52 9.18
N SER A 181 0.70 -18.70 8.69
CA SER A 181 0.52 -19.04 7.28
C SER A 181 1.18 -17.95 6.44
N VAL A 182 1.81 -18.34 5.33
CA VAL A 182 2.42 -17.39 4.41
C VAL A 182 1.38 -16.43 3.83
N ASP A 183 0.11 -16.86 3.79
CA ASP A 183 -1.05 -16.07 3.41
C ASP A 183 -1.54 -15.08 4.46
N CYS A 184 -0.85 -14.93 5.60
CA CYS A 184 -1.27 -14.09 6.72
C CYS A 184 -0.18 -13.13 7.24
N ASN A 185 0.87 -12.88 6.45
CA ASN A 185 2.02 -12.09 6.89
C ASN A 185 1.85 -10.58 6.68
N ALA A 186 0.84 -10.11 5.93
CA ALA A 186 0.69 -8.70 5.60
C ALA A 186 0.61 -7.80 6.83
N GLY A 187 -0.27 -8.14 7.78
CA GLY A 187 -0.45 -7.37 9.01
C GLY A 187 0.76 -7.46 9.96
N ILE A 188 1.51 -8.57 9.93
CA ILE A 188 2.75 -8.72 10.71
C ILE A 188 3.83 -7.78 10.17
N ILE A 189 4.08 -7.81 8.85
CA ILE A 189 5.10 -6.98 8.18
C ILE A 189 4.81 -5.50 8.44
N ALA A 190 3.56 -5.09 8.23
CA ALA A 190 3.13 -3.71 8.45
C ALA A 190 3.21 -3.32 9.94
N GLY A 191 2.77 -4.19 10.86
CA GLY A 191 2.87 -3.96 12.30
C GLY A 191 4.30 -3.75 12.78
N ILE A 192 5.26 -4.53 12.28
CA ILE A 192 6.70 -4.34 12.55
C ILE A 192 7.16 -2.97 12.05
N ALA A 193 6.85 -2.62 10.81
CA ALA A 193 7.30 -1.35 10.23
C ALA A 193 6.79 -0.13 11.01
N LEU A 194 5.57 -0.19 11.55
CA LEU A 194 4.96 0.93 12.28
C LEU A 194 5.57 1.22 13.67
N PHE A 195 6.50 0.37 14.15
CA PHE A 195 7.36 0.74 15.29
C PHE A 195 8.41 1.80 14.94
N GLY A 196 8.62 2.09 13.65
CA GLY A 196 9.42 3.21 13.17
C GLY A 196 10.70 2.80 12.44
N GLU A 197 11.53 3.79 12.14
CA GLU A 197 12.73 3.64 11.29
C GLU A 197 13.78 2.70 11.85
N GLU A 198 13.83 2.50 13.17
CA GLU A 198 14.74 1.55 13.82
C GLU A 198 14.51 0.11 13.33
N GLN A 199 13.34 -0.19 12.77
CA GLN A 199 13.02 -1.51 12.20
C GLN A 199 13.53 -1.71 10.77
N ARG A 200 14.29 -0.75 10.22
CA ARG A 200 14.85 -0.80 8.87
C ARG A 200 15.56 -2.11 8.55
N ASP A 201 16.48 -2.53 9.41
CA ASP A 201 17.26 -3.76 9.18
C ASP A 201 16.38 -5.02 9.30
N THR A 202 15.38 -4.99 10.20
CA THR A 202 14.40 -6.07 10.32
C THR A 202 13.56 -6.19 9.06
N ILE A 203 13.02 -5.08 8.53
CA ILE A 203 12.25 -5.08 7.27
C ILE A 203 13.13 -5.52 6.10
N ARG A 204 14.38 -5.04 6.00
CA ARG A 204 15.33 -5.51 4.97
C ARG A 204 15.55 -7.02 5.05
N SER A 205 15.70 -7.57 6.26
CA SER A 205 15.83 -9.02 6.46
C SER A 205 14.57 -9.79 6.09
N ILE A 206 13.38 -9.20 6.26
CA ILE A 206 12.11 -9.80 5.85
C ILE A 206 12.02 -9.87 4.33
N LEU A 207 12.33 -8.77 3.64
CA LEU A 207 12.31 -8.71 2.16
C LEU A 207 13.20 -9.78 1.52
N TRP A 208 14.34 -10.10 2.12
CA TRP A 208 15.31 -11.07 1.60
C TRP A 208 15.14 -12.50 2.12
N ASN A 209 14.08 -12.79 2.87
CA ASN A 209 13.85 -14.12 3.42
C ASN A 209 12.66 -14.79 2.73
N PRO A 210 12.90 -15.84 1.91
CA PRO A 210 11.85 -16.55 1.16
C PRO A 210 10.65 -17.02 1.98
N LEU A 211 10.84 -17.31 3.27
CA LEU A 211 9.76 -17.74 4.16
C LEU A 211 8.67 -16.69 4.37
N TRP A 212 8.92 -15.44 4.05
CA TRP A 212 7.96 -14.35 4.17
C TRP A 212 7.15 -14.10 2.90
N GLU A 213 7.57 -14.65 1.75
CA GLU A 213 6.97 -14.36 0.44
C GLU A 213 6.65 -12.86 0.25
N ALA A 214 7.62 -11.99 0.54
CA ALA A 214 7.44 -10.54 0.47
C ALA A 214 7.03 -10.02 -0.93
N HIS A 215 7.16 -10.84 -1.97
CA HIS A 215 6.70 -10.55 -3.34
C HIS A 215 5.32 -11.15 -3.67
N GLY A 216 4.71 -11.89 -2.74
CA GLY A 216 3.46 -12.62 -2.95
C GLY A 216 2.29 -11.68 -3.27
N THR A 217 1.73 -11.82 -4.48
CA THR A 217 0.62 -11.00 -4.98
C THR A 217 -0.75 -11.58 -4.62
N ALA A 218 -0.86 -12.91 -4.56
CA ALA A 218 -2.13 -13.60 -4.27
C ALA A 218 -2.69 -13.26 -2.87
N THR A 219 -1.79 -12.99 -1.92
CA THR A 219 -2.10 -12.72 -0.51
C THR A 219 -2.00 -11.24 -0.17
N GLY A 220 -1.56 -10.41 -1.13
CA GLY A 220 -1.33 -8.98 -0.92
C GLY A 220 -0.08 -8.64 -0.07
N SER A 221 0.75 -9.63 0.29
CA SER A 221 1.97 -9.42 1.08
C SER A 221 2.95 -8.44 0.40
N CYS A 222 2.97 -8.40 -0.93
CA CYS A 222 3.78 -7.43 -1.68
C CYS A 222 3.41 -5.97 -1.38
N VAL A 223 2.12 -5.65 -1.27
CA VAL A 223 1.64 -4.29 -0.98
C VAL A 223 2.16 -3.83 0.37
N TRP A 224 2.06 -4.68 1.38
CA TRP A 224 2.49 -4.35 2.74
C TRP A 224 4.00 -4.37 2.93
N SER A 225 4.71 -5.20 2.17
CA SER A 225 6.18 -5.15 2.09
C SER A 225 6.67 -3.84 1.47
N TYR A 226 5.99 -3.35 0.42
CA TYR A 226 6.30 -2.06 -0.18
C TYR A 226 6.03 -0.90 0.77
N ILE A 227 4.86 -0.89 1.44
CA ILE A 227 4.54 0.13 2.44
C ILE A 227 5.54 0.09 3.61
N ALA A 228 5.89 -1.10 4.09
CA ALA A 228 6.87 -1.28 5.16
C ALA A 228 8.24 -0.74 4.77
N MET A 229 8.73 -1.10 3.58
CA MET A 229 9.98 -0.58 2.99
C MET A 229 9.98 0.96 3.00
N GLN A 230 8.91 1.58 2.49
CA GLN A 230 8.79 3.04 2.46
C GLN A 230 8.78 3.64 3.88
N HIS A 231 8.00 3.07 4.79
CA HIS A 231 7.82 3.59 6.14
C HIS A 231 9.13 3.65 6.92
N VAL A 232 9.96 2.59 6.84
CA VAL A 232 11.28 2.54 7.48
C VAL A 232 12.40 3.21 6.67
N GLY A 233 12.03 3.86 5.56
CA GLY A 233 12.93 4.64 4.71
C GLY A 233 13.89 3.82 3.83
N LEU A 234 13.63 2.54 3.58
CA LEU A 234 14.43 1.74 2.65
C LEU A 234 14.22 2.25 1.22
N THR A 235 15.32 2.38 0.49
CA THR A 235 15.31 2.88 -0.90
C THR A 235 15.52 1.76 -1.91
N PHE A 236 15.00 1.92 -3.12
CA PHE A 236 15.26 1.02 -4.23
C PHE A 236 16.75 0.96 -4.56
N ARG A 237 17.45 2.09 -4.51
CA ARG A 237 18.92 2.13 -4.66
C ARG A 237 19.61 1.12 -3.75
N GLU A 238 19.23 1.08 -2.48
CA GLU A 238 19.83 0.13 -1.53
C GLU A 238 19.46 -1.32 -1.87
N LEU A 239 18.21 -1.59 -2.23
CA LEU A 239 17.81 -2.94 -2.64
C LEU A 239 18.57 -3.42 -3.89
N ILE A 240 18.80 -2.51 -4.85
CA ILE A 240 19.62 -2.76 -6.04
C ILE A 240 21.07 -3.06 -5.66
N GLN A 241 21.63 -2.29 -4.71
CA GLN A 241 23.00 -2.51 -4.22
C GLN A 241 23.13 -3.84 -3.48
N ASP A 242 22.15 -4.21 -2.65
CA ASP A 242 22.10 -5.49 -1.95
C ASP A 242 22.17 -6.66 -2.96
N ILE A 243 21.39 -6.57 -4.05
CA ILE A 243 21.37 -7.60 -5.11
C ILE A 243 22.69 -7.65 -5.86
N LYS A 244 23.21 -6.50 -6.33
CA LYS A 244 24.47 -6.46 -7.10
C LYS A 244 25.69 -6.89 -6.27
N SER A 245 25.60 -6.78 -4.95
CA SER A 245 26.65 -7.21 -4.00
C SER A 245 26.50 -8.68 -3.59
N CYS A 246 25.45 -9.36 -4.02
CA CYS A 246 25.22 -10.77 -3.69
C CYS A 246 26.25 -11.67 -4.37
N ASP A 247 26.96 -12.47 -3.57
CA ASP A 247 27.86 -13.51 -4.08
C ASP A 247 27.05 -14.75 -4.47
N VAL A 248 26.65 -14.80 -5.74
CA VAL A 248 25.80 -15.85 -6.31
C VAL A 248 26.40 -17.25 -6.10
N SER A 249 27.74 -17.36 -6.06
CA SER A 249 28.42 -18.64 -5.83
C SER A 249 28.18 -19.20 -4.42
N LYS A 250 27.85 -18.34 -3.45
CA LYS A 250 27.56 -18.70 -2.05
C LYS A 250 26.07 -18.74 -1.76
N ALA A 251 25.30 -17.77 -2.26
CA ALA A 251 23.86 -17.67 -2.01
C ALA A 251 23.05 -18.70 -2.81
N GLY A 252 23.56 -19.08 -3.98
CA GLY A 252 22.86 -19.92 -4.93
C GLY A 252 21.89 -19.12 -5.80
N VAL A 253 21.53 -19.71 -6.94
CA VAL A 253 20.68 -19.08 -7.96
C VAL A 253 19.27 -18.78 -7.44
N GLN A 254 18.71 -19.67 -6.63
CA GLN A 254 17.34 -19.51 -6.10
C GLN A 254 17.19 -18.30 -5.16
N ASP A 255 18.19 -18.03 -4.31
CA ASP A 255 18.19 -16.84 -3.45
C ASP A 255 18.24 -15.57 -4.29
N LEU A 256 19.04 -15.58 -5.37
CA LEU A 256 19.12 -14.46 -6.29
C LEU A 256 17.80 -14.24 -7.04
N GLU A 257 17.19 -15.29 -7.58
CA GLU A 257 15.89 -15.20 -8.25
C GLU A 257 14.84 -14.57 -7.32
N TYR A 258 14.77 -15.05 -6.08
CA TYR A 258 13.83 -14.51 -5.08
C TYR A 258 14.04 -13.01 -4.84
N ARG A 259 15.28 -12.56 -4.64
CA ARG A 259 15.57 -11.13 -4.43
C ARG A 259 15.19 -10.27 -5.63
N LEU A 260 15.43 -10.79 -6.84
CA LEU A 260 15.06 -10.11 -8.09
C LEU A 260 13.54 -10.03 -8.26
N GLU A 261 12.79 -11.07 -7.87
CA GLU A 261 11.33 -11.07 -7.86
C GLU A 261 10.77 -10.07 -6.85
N VAL A 262 11.34 -10.01 -5.64
CA VAL A 262 10.99 -9.00 -4.63
C VAL A 262 11.25 -7.59 -5.16
N LEU A 263 12.44 -7.31 -5.71
CA LEU A 263 12.73 -6.00 -6.29
C LEU A 263 11.75 -5.65 -7.42
N TYR A 264 11.46 -6.62 -8.31
CA TYR A 264 10.53 -6.43 -9.42
C TYR A 264 9.14 -6.04 -8.90
N GLU A 265 8.58 -6.78 -7.95
CA GLU A 265 7.24 -6.49 -7.41
C GLU A 265 7.19 -5.15 -6.66
N MET A 266 8.25 -4.77 -5.92
CA MET A 266 8.31 -3.45 -5.30
C MET A 266 8.32 -2.33 -6.35
N LEU A 267 9.04 -2.51 -7.46
CA LEU A 267 9.09 -1.53 -8.56
C LEU A 267 7.75 -1.45 -9.30
N GLU A 268 7.09 -2.59 -9.52
CA GLU A 268 5.74 -2.67 -10.07
C GLU A 268 4.73 -1.88 -9.22
N LEU A 269 4.80 -2.03 -7.90
CA LEU A 269 3.99 -1.25 -6.97
C LEU A 269 4.34 0.24 -7.02
N LYS A 270 5.61 0.63 -7.14
CA LYS A 270 5.96 2.04 -7.36
C LYS A 270 5.36 2.61 -8.65
N LEU A 271 5.30 1.83 -9.72
CA LEU A 271 4.78 2.28 -11.02
C LEU A 271 3.25 2.40 -11.04
N SER A 272 2.54 1.55 -10.30
CA SER A 272 1.09 1.35 -10.46
C SER A 272 0.27 1.61 -9.19
N TYR A 273 0.83 1.42 -8.00
CA TYR A 273 0.10 1.50 -6.75
C TYR A 273 0.08 2.93 -6.20
N THR A 274 -1.09 3.57 -6.31
CA THR A 274 -1.33 4.95 -5.89
C THR A 274 -2.05 5.05 -4.54
N ALA A 275 -2.63 3.93 -4.08
CA ALA A 275 -3.34 3.89 -2.81
C ALA A 275 -2.38 4.16 -1.64
N ARG A 276 -2.92 4.85 -0.63
CA ARG A 276 -2.18 5.19 0.59
C ARG A 276 -2.94 4.65 1.79
N PRO A 277 -2.86 3.33 2.05
CA PRO A 277 -3.69 2.69 3.06
C PRO A 277 -3.34 3.13 4.50
N ILE A 278 -2.16 3.73 4.68
CA ILE A 278 -1.79 4.39 5.94
C ILE A 278 -1.46 5.85 5.65
N ARG A 279 -2.31 6.79 6.10
CA ARG A 279 -2.18 8.23 5.77
C ARG A 279 -0.85 8.86 6.17
N PHE A 280 -0.25 8.37 7.26
CA PHE A 280 1.00 8.86 7.83
C PHE A 280 2.21 8.00 7.46
N ALA A 281 2.03 6.94 6.68
CA ALA A 281 3.17 6.20 6.15
C ALA A 281 3.93 7.07 5.14
N ARG A 282 5.26 6.94 5.16
CA ARG A 282 6.12 7.63 4.20
C ARG A 282 5.84 7.13 2.80
N CYS A 283 6.12 7.98 1.82
CA CYS A 283 6.15 7.59 0.42
C CYS A 283 7.61 7.52 -0.04
N ASN A 284 7.89 6.64 -0.99
CA ASN A 284 9.19 6.63 -1.66
C ASN A 284 9.33 7.90 -2.53
N GLU A 285 10.37 8.69 -2.26
CA GLU A 285 10.65 9.96 -2.95
C GLU A 285 11.66 9.82 -4.11
N GLU A 286 12.16 8.62 -4.39
CA GLU A 286 13.09 8.42 -5.51
C GLU A 286 12.36 8.71 -6.85
N SER A 287 12.93 9.60 -7.66
CA SER A 287 12.38 9.93 -8.98
C SER A 287 12.52 8.75 -9.94
N PHE A 288 11.66 8.68 -10.95
CA PHE A 288 11.79 7.65 -11.99
C PHE A 288 13.06 7.83 -12.81
N GLY A 289 13.54 9.07 -12.98
CA GLY A 289 14.85 9.34 -13.59
C GLY A 289 16.01 8.75 -12.79
N GLN A 290 15.99 8.88 -11.45
CA GLN A 290 17.02 8.29 -10.61
C GLN A 290 16.98 6.76 -10.63
N LEU A 291 15.78 6.17 -10.54
CA LEU A 291 15.62 4.72 -10.64
C LEU A 291 16.06 4.17 -11.98
N TYR A 292 15.74 4.86 -13.08
CA TYR A 292 16.22 4.48 -14.40
C TYR A 292 17.74 4.44 -14.45
N SER A 293 18.38 5.45 -13.87
CA SER A 293 19.84 5.51 -13.79
C SER A 293 20.42 4.36 -12.97
N ASP A 294 19.86 4.09 -11.78
CA ASP A 294 20.37 3.05 -10.88
C ASP A 294 20.14 1.62 -11.43
N LEU A 295 19.05 1.40 -12.18
CA LEU A 295 18.69 0.10 -12.74
C LEU A 295 19.28 -0.15 -14.14
N PHE A 296 19.18 0.80 -15.06
CA PHE A 296 19.28 0.52 -16.49
C PHE A 296 20.43 1.26 -17.19
N SER A 297 21.06 2.23 -16.54
CA SER A 297 22.22 2.92 -17.13
C SER A 297 23.49 2.10 -16.98
N TRP A 298 24.41 2.31 -17.92
CA TRP A 298 25.74 1.73 -17.92
C TRP A 298 26.72 2.70 -17.28
N SER A 299 27.69 2.19 -16.52
CA SER A 299 28.76 3.01 -15.96
C SER A 299 29.71 3.54 -17.04
N THR A 300 29.83 2.84 -18.18
CA THR A 300 30.65 3.25 -19.33
C THR A 300 30.02 2.78 -20.64
N GLU A 301 30.43 3.36 -21.76
CA GLU A 301 29.95 2.97 -23.12
C GLU A 301 30.30 1.52 -23.51
N HIS A 302 31.15 0.83 -22.74
CA HIS A 302 31.69 -0.49 -23.09
C HIS A 302 31.35 -1.57 -22.08
N LYS A 303 30.59 -1.26 -21.03
CA LYS A 303 30.27 -2.21 -19.96
C LYS A 303 28.81 -2.08 -19.57
N ASP A 304 28.04 -3.12 -19.88
CA ASP A 304 26.67 -3.26 -19.38
C ASP A 304 26.68 -3.78 -17.94
N ASP A 305 26.76 -2.86 -16.98
CA ASP A 305 26.55 -3.15 -15.56
C ASP A 305 25.18 -2.66 -15.06
N SER A 306 24.23 -2.52 -15.98
CA SER A 306 22.81 -2.41 -15.64
C SER A 306 22.35 -3.66 -14.88
N MET A 307 21.17 -3.60 -14.27
CA MET A 307 20.55 -4.76 -13.64
C MET A 307 20.34 -5.90 -14.66
N ILE A 308 19.93 -5.58 -15.90
CA ILE A 308 19.71 -6.58 -16.95
C ILE A 308 21.04 -7.21 -17.39
N GLY A 309 22.08 -6.41 -17.62
CA GLY A 309 23.43 -6.90 -17.92
C GLY A 309 23.99 -7.78 -16.80
N TRP A 310 23.87 -7.31 -15.56
CA TRP A 310 24.27 -8.05 -14.37
C TRP A 310 23.49 -9.37 -14.21
N MET A 311 22.18 -9.37 -14.45
CA MET A 311 21.36 -10.59 -14.44
C MET A 311 21.80 -11.56 -15.54
N ASN A 312 22.10 -11.07 -16.74
CA ASN A 312 22.57 -11.91 -17.84
C ASN A 312 23.89 -12.62 -17.50
N ASP A 313 24.84 -11.92 -16.87
CA ASP A 313 26.12 -12.49 -16.45
C ASP A 313 25.97 -13.59 -15.38
N ASN A 314 24.96 -13.49 -14.50
CA ASN A 314 24.77 -14.39 -13.36
C ASN A 314 23.73 -15.50 -13.58
N LEU A 315 22.70 -15.26 -14.40
CA LEU A 315 21.58 -16.18 -14.66
C LEU A 315 21.54 -16.71 -16.10
N GLY A 316 22.22 -16.03 -17.03
CA GLY A 316 22.25 -16.36 -18.45
C GLY A 316 21.13 -15.70 -19.27
N TYR A 317 21.42 -15.48 -20.56
CA TYR A 317 20.60 -14.68 -21.50
C TYR A 317 19.19 -15.20 -21.81
N LYS A 318 18.84 -16.41 -21.35
CA LYS A 318 17.52 -17.04 -21.55
C LYS A 318 16.68 -17.05 -20.28
N HIS A 319 17.13 -16.41 -19.21
CA HIS A 319 16.41 -16.40 -17.95
C HIS A 319 15.09 -15.64 -18.06
N ARG A 320 14.00 -16.21 -17.54
CA ARG A 320 12.64 -15.63 -17.62
C ARG A 320 12.54 -14.21 -17.06
N LEU A 321 13.32 -13.91 -16.01
CA LEU A 321 13.28 -12.61 -15.35
C LEU A 321 13.83 -11.48 -16.22
N LEU A 322 14.67 -11.79 -17.23
CA LEU A 322 15.22 -10.76 -18.12
C LEU A 322 14.10 -10.05 -18.90
N GLU A 323 13.13 -10.81 -19.44
CA GLU A 323 11.99 -10.26 -20.16
C GLU A 323 11.12 -9.35 -19.27
N GLN A 324 10.94 -9.74 -18.00
CA GLN A 324 10.22 -8.92 -17.02
C GLN A 324 10.93 -7.59 -16.75
N TYR A 325 12.26 -7.62 -16.58
CA TYR A 325 13.04 -6.39 -16.36
C TYR A 325 13.13 -5.51 -17.63
N ASP A 326 13.13 -6.10 -18.82
CA ASP A 326 13.01 -5.36 -20.08
C ASP A 326 11.66 -4.63 -20.20
N GLU A 327 10.57 -5.26 -19.78
CA GLU A 327 9.26 -4.58 -19.75
C GLU A 327 9.19 -3.52 -18.66
N LEU A 328 9.75 -3.81 -17.48
CA LEU A 328 9.88 -2.84 -16.39
C LEU A 328 10.63 -1.58 -16.84
N ARG A 329 11.72 -1.75 -17.60
CA ARG A 329 12.48 -0.64 -18.19
C ARG A 329 11.58 0.30 -18.99
N LYS A 330 10.78 -0.24 -19.92
CA LYS A 330 9.88 0.57 -20.77
C LYS A 330 8.87 1.35 -19.93
N ARG A 331 8.33 0.72 -18.89
CA ARG A 331 7.35 1.36 -18.00
C ARG A 331 7.97 2.45 -17.12
N VAL A 332 9.19 2.25 -16.65
CA VAL A 332 9.97 3.30 -15.96
C VAL A 332 10.26 4.47 -16.90
N GLU A 333 10.62 4.20 -18.16
CA GLU A 333 10.83 5.25 -19.18
C GLU A 333 9.57 6.10 -19.40
N ILE A 334 8.40 5.46 -19.51
CA ILE A 334 7.10 6.17 -19.63
C ILE A 334 6.82 7.04 -18.41
N LYS A 335 7.03 6.52 -17.19
CA LYS A 335 6.78 7.27 -15.95
C LYS A 335 7.79 8.40 -15.75
N MET A 336 9.04 8.23 -16.16
CA MET A 336 10.04 9.29 -16.19
C MET A 336 9.63 10.43 -17.12
N ILE A 337 9.15 10.12 -18.34
CA ILE A 337 8.62 11.14 -19.26
C ILE A 337 7.44 11.89 -18.61
N HIS A 338 6.50 11.16 -18.01
CA HIS A 338 5.35 11.74 -17.34
C HIS A 338 5.74 12.67 -16.17
N GLU A 339 6.74 12.28 -15.37
CA GLU A 339 7.30 13.11 -14.29
C GLU A 339 7.85 14.45 -14.83
N ILE A 340 8.62 14.40 -15.93
CA ILE A 340 9.16 15.59 -16.60
C ILE A 340 8.04 16.49 -17.16
N GLU A 341 7.01 15.90 -17.75
CA GLU A 341 5.84 16.64 -18.26
C GLU A 341 5.09 17.36 -17.13
N LEU A 342 4.85 16.68 -16.01
CA LEU A 342 4.18 17.25 -14.84
C LEU A 342 4.97 18.44 -14.27
N GLU A 343 6.28 18.30 -14.12
CA GLU A 343 7.14 19.40 -13.68
C GLU A 343 7.04 20.62 -14.61
N HIS A 344 7.05 20.39 -15.93
CA HIS A 344 6.93 21.47 -16.92
C HIS A 344 5.60 22.21 -16.81
N VAL A 345 4.48 21.47 -16.67
CA VAL A 345 3.15 22.04 -16.54
C VAL A 345 2.99 22.82 -15.23
N GLN A 346 3.50 22.29 -14.11
CA GLN A 346 3.46 22.96 -12.81
C GLN A 346 4.27 24.27 -12.82
N LYS A 347 5.49 24.24 -13.38
CA LYS A 347 6.33 25.44 -13.56
C LYS A 347 5.62 26.52 -14.39
N ARG A 348 4.92 26.15 -15.48
CA ARG A 348 4.11 27.11 -16.26
C ARG A 348 2.95 27.72 -15.46
N LYS A 349 2.23 26.94 -14.66
CA LYS A 349 1.12 27.46 -13.82
C LYS A 349 1.60 28.49 -12.81
N LEU A 350 2.78 28.29 -12.22
CA LEU A 350 3.41 29.25 -11.30
C LEU A 350 3.80 30.56 -12.01
N ILE A 351 4.33 30.49 -13.23
CA ILE A 351 4.68 31.69 -14.02
C ILE A 351 3.43 32.49 -14.41
N VAL A 352 2.35 31.81 -14.82
CA VAL A 352 1.09 32.47 -15.21
C VAL A 352 0.37 33.09 -14.01
N SER A 353 0.45 32.48 -12.82
CA SER A 353 -0.10 33.05 -11.59
C SER A 353 0.75 34.19 -11.01
N GLY A 354 2.08 34.16 -11.19
CA GLY A 354 2.98 35.27 -10.84
C GLY A 354 2.80 36.51 -11.72
N ASN A 355 2.42 36.34 -12.99
CA ASN A 355 2.16 37.45 -13.93
C ASN A 355 0.77 38.10 -13.77
N LYS A 356 -0.08 37.62 -12.86
CA LYS A 356 -1.38 38.25 -12.54
C LYS A 356 -1.33 39.27 -11.39
N ASN A 357 -0.14 39.55 -10.84
CA ASN A 357 0.09 40.49 -9.74
C ASN A 357 0.85 41.77 -10.17
N PHE A 358 0.69 42.24 -11.40
CA PHE A 358 1.17 43.56 -11.84
C PHE A 358 0.06 44.40 -12.45
#